data_AF-A0A2X3EKD4-F1
#
_entry.id   AF-A0A2X3EKD4-F1
#
_cell.length_a   1.000
_cell.length_b   1.000
_cell.length_c   1.000
_cell.angle_alpha   90.00
_cell.angle_beta   90.00
_cell.angle_gamma   90.00
#
_symmetry.space_group_name_H-M   'P 1'
#
loop_
_entity.id
_entity.type
_entity.pdbx_description
1 polymer ?
#
loop_
_entity_poly.entity_id
_entity_poly.type
_entity_poly.pdbx_seq_one_letter_code
_entity_poly.pdbx_strand_id
1 'polypeptide(L)'
;MVPIDEDEADLDMRREGMLLVFVNDSEKKLKEVTLRLEDEGKTDWLFPNPMPFGLKPVMTQQWARENLGLPMVHVEAKIVMTIYMGVKEIYALPMPNQHIAAALTYDKDFFVKKITFYSLERAKEIQVALQKKRLGGK
;
A
#
# COMPACT_ATOMS: atom_id res chain seq x y z
N MET A 1 18.27 1.74 -5.06
CA MET A 1 17.82 3.07 -5.52
C MET A 1 16.65 2.80 -6.46
N VAL A 2 15.43 3.13 -6.02
CA VAL A 2 14.24 3.03 -6.90
C VAL A 2 14.38 4.16 -7.93
N PRO A 3 14.11 3.94 -9.23
CA PRO A 3 14.10 5.03 -10.19
C PRO A 3 13.08 6.06 -9.71
N ILE A 4 13.52 7.31 -9.53
CA ILE A 4 12.60 8.42 -9.37
C ILE A 4 11.97 8.58 -10.75
N ASP A 5 10.68 8.28 -10.87
CA ASP A 5 9.92 8.64 -12.05
C ASP A 5 9.93 10.17 -12.11
N GLU A 6 10.47 10.78 -13.16
CA GLU A 6 10.61 12.26 -13.25
C GLU A 6 9.24 12.97 -13.15
N ASP A 7 8.17 12.22 -13.35
CA ASP A 7 6.76 12.61 -13.20
C ASP A 7 6.22 12.48 -11.76
N GLU A 8 7.03 12.13 -10.75
CA GLU A 8 6.64 12.03 -9.35
C GLU A 8 7.50 12.90 -8.42
N ALA A 9 6.85 13.54 -7.44
CA ALA A 9 7.51 14.22 -6.34
C ALA A 9 7.09 13.58 -5.02
N ASP A 10 8.05 13.29 -4.14
CA ASP A 10 7.77 12.64 -2.86
C ASP A 10 8.21 13.45 -1.63
N LEU A 11 7.48 13.28 -0.53
CA LEU A 11 7.81 13.81 0.79
C LEU A 11 7.88 12.65 1.80
N ASP A 12 9.10 12.26 2.15
CA ASP A 12 9.39 11.17 3.09
C ASP A 12 9.44 11.65 4.55
N MET A 13 8.30 11.58 5.23
CA MET A 13 8.11 11.94 6.65
C MET A 13 8.44 10.75 7.56
N ARG A 14 9.74 10.40 7.62
CA ARG A 14 10.21 9.18 8.30
C ARG A 14 9.84 9.09 9.77
N ARG A 15 9.90 10.20 10.51
CA ARG A 15 9.59 10.22 11.96
C ARG A 15 8.11 9.95 12.21
N GLU A 16 7.27 10.33 11.27
CA GLU A 16 5.83 10.18 11.28
C GLU A 16 5.39 8.83 10.67
N GLY A 17 6.34 8.06 10.11
CA GLY A 17 6.05 6.80 9.45
C GLY A 17 5.26 6.99 8.15
N MET A 18 5.36 8.14 7.48
CA MET A 18 4.54 8.48 6.33
C MET A 18 5.38 8.85 5.11
N LEU A 19 4.87 8.51 3.92
CA LEU A 19 5.37 8.97 2.63
C LEU A 19 4.19 9.52 1.84
N LEU A 20 4.34 10.74 1.34
CA LEU A 20 3.38 11.35 0.42
C LEU A 20 4.00 11.36 -0.97
N VAL A 21 3.22 10.93 -1.97
CA VAL A 21 3.63 10.97 -3.37
C VAL A 21 2.67 11.85 -4.13
N PHE A 22 3.21 12.76 -4.93
CA PHE A 22 2.49 13.72 -5.75
C PHE A 22 2.83 13.49 -7.22
N VAL A 23 1.91 13.82 -8.11
CA VAL A 23 2.23 14.02 -9.52
C VAL A 23 3.13 15.25 -9.62
N ASN A 24 4.25 15.14 -10.32
CA ASN A 24 5.20 16.23 -10.52
C ASN A 24 4.77 17.16 -11.66
N ASP A 25 3.52 17.62 -11.61
CA ASP A 25 2.97 18.62 -12.52
C ASP A 25 2.79 19.97 -11.81
N SER A 26 2.27 20.98 -12.52
CA SER A 26 2.01 22.30 -11.94
C SER A 26 0.95 22.30 -10.84
N GLU A 27 0.06 21.32 -10.81
CA GLU A 27 -1.03 21.21 -9.83
C GLU A 27 -0.62 20.41 -8.59
N LYS A 28 0.44 19.60 -8.68
CA LYS A 28 1.01 18.77 -7.61
C LYS A 28 -0.05 17.95 -6.89
N LYS A 29 -0.89 17.25 -7.66
CA LYS A 29 -1.98 16.43 -7.09
C LYS A 29 -1.41 15.30 -6.25
N LEU A 30 -1.99 15.10 -5.06
CA LEU A 30 -1.66 13.96 -4.20
C LEU A 30 -2.06 12.67 -4.92
N LYS A 31 -1.07 11.81 -5.13
CA LYS A 31 -1.18 10.56 -5.87
C LYS A 31 -1.38 9.38 -4.92
N GLU A 32 -0.53 9.31 -3.89
CA GLU A 32 -0.54 8.22 -2.91
C GLU A 32 -0.12 8.69 -1.51
N VAL A 33 -0.60 8.01 -0.48
CA VAL A 33 -0.14 8.15 0.91
C VAL A 33 0.24 6.79 1.44
N THR A 34 1.51 6.58 1.82
CA THR A 34 1.96 5.33 2.42
C THR A 34 2.23 5.50 3.91
N LEU A 35 1.63 4.63 4.74
CA LEU A 35 1.95 4.44 6.15
C LEU A 35 2.93 3.26 6.31
N ARG A 36 3.94 3.44 7.15
CA ARG A 36 4.92 2.40 7.54
C ARG A 36 4.60 1.94 8.96
N LEU A 37 4.01 0.75 9.07
CA LEU A 37 3.62 0.16 10.34
C LEU A 37 4.74 -0.64 10.98
N GLU A 38 5.72 -1.06 10.19
CA GLU A 38 6.94 -1.72 10.64
C GLU A 38 8.17 -1.05 10.01
N ASP A 39 9.26 -1.04 10.77
CA ASP A 39 10.58 -0.62 10.34
C ASP A 39 11.54 -1.82 10.48
N GLU A 40 12.14 -2.27 9.38
CA GLU A 40 13.07 -3.41 9.38
C GLU A 40 14.30 -3.17 10.28
N GLY A 41 14.64 -1.91 10.57
CA GLY A 41 15.73 -1.52 11.45
C GLY A 41 15.33 -1.35 12.92
N LYS A 42 14.05 -1.43 13.27
CA LYS A 42 13.55 -1.21 14.64
C LYS A 42 12.40 -2.15 14.99
N THR A 43 12.68 -3.12 15.85
CA THR A 43 11.71 -4.15 16.29
C THR A 43 10.61 -3.61 17.21
N ASP A 44 10.80 -2.44 17.82
CA ASP A 44 9.86 -1.76 18.71
C ASP A 44 9.12 -0.61 18.03
N TRP A 45 9.23 -0.48 16.70
CA TRP A 45 8.53 0.55 15.95
C TRP A 45 7.02 0.37 16.07
N LEU A 46 6.35 1.41 16.56
CA LEU A 46 4.90 1.55 16.50
C LEU A 46 4.60 2.78 15.65
N PHE A 47 3.64 2.65 14.74
CA PHE A 47 3.16 3.79 13.96
C PHE A 47 2.71 4.92 14.92
N PRO A 48 3.30 6.13 14.83
CA PRO A 48 3.20 7.14 15.88
C PRO A 48 1.91 7.98 15.81
N ASN A 49 1.10 7.82 14.76
CA ASN A 49 -0.08 8.63 14.51
C ASN A 49 -1.37 7.81 14.71
N PRO A 50 -2.51 8.47 15.00
CA PRO A 50 -3.81 7.82 14.99
C PRO A 50 -4.08 7.16 13.63
N MET A 51 -4.63 5.94 13.67
CA MET A 51 -4.94 5.21 12.44
C MET A 51 -6.17 5.79 11.75
N PRO A 52 -6.10 6.05 10.43
CA PRO A 52 -7.26 6.53 9.69
C PRO A 52 -8.26 5.40 9.43
N PHE A 53 -9.50 5.77 9.13
CA PHE A 53 -10.54 4.87 8.61
C PHE A 53 -10.90 3.67 9.52
N GLY A 54 -10.60 3.76 10.83
CA GLY A 54 -10.87 2.67 11.77
C GLY A 54 -9.89 1.50 11.67
N LEU A 55 -8.78 1.66 10.94
CA LEU A 55 -7.69 0.69 10.91
C LEU A 55 -6.99 0.59 12.28
N LYS A 56 -6.24 -0.49 12.49
CA LYS A 56 -5.45 -0.70 13.71
C LYS A 56 -3.96 -0.60 13.41
N PRO A 57 -3.12 -0.17 14.38
CA PRO A 57 -1.68 -0.03 14.16
C PRO A 57 -0.99 -1.39 13.94
N VAL A 58 -1.57 -2.48 14.46
CA VAL A 58 -1.11 -3.86 14.23
C VAL A 58 -2.28 -4.66 13.69
N MET A 59 -2.11 -5.20 12.48
CA MET A 59 -3.16 -5.92 11.77
C MET A 59 -2.55 -7.13 11.07
N THR A 60 -3.28 -8.24 11.06
CA THR A 60 -2.94 -9.42 10.27
C THR A 60 -3.72 -9.41 8.95
N GLN A 61 -3.31 -10.24 7.99
CA GLN A 61 -4.09 -10.50 6.79
C GLN A 61 -5.52 -10.96 7.09
N GLN A 62 -5.69 -11.80 8.11
CA GLN A 62 -7.02 -12.25 8.54
C GLN A 62 -7.87 -11.06 9.00
N TRP A 63 -7.33 -10.19 9.86
CA TRP A 63 -8.04 -8.98 10.30
C TRP A 63 -8.46 -8.13 9.10
N ALA A 64 -7.57 -7.93 8.12
CA ALA A 64 -7.87 -7.14 6.93
C ALA A 64 -9.03 -7.72 6.13
N ARG A 65 -9.07 -9.04 5.92
CA ARG A 65 -10.15 -9.70 5.19
C ARG A 65 -11.49 -9.67 5.94
N GLU A 66 -11.46 -9.77 7.26
CA GLU A 66 -12.66 -9.68 8.11
C GLU A 66 -13.25 -8.26 8.15
N ASN A 67 -12.40 -7.22 8.13
CA ASN A 67 -12.82 -5.84 8.32
C ASN A 67 -12.97 -5.03 7.01
N LEU A 68 -12.24 -5.40 5.97
CA LEU A 68 -12.26 -4.74 4.64
C LEU A 68 -12.93 -5.60 3.57
N GLY A 69 -13.26 -6.86 3.87
CA GLY A 69 -13.87 -7.80 2.92
C GLY A 69 -12.84 -8.49 2.02
N LEU A 70 -13.24 -8.86 0.80
CA LEU A 70 -12.36 -9.52 -0.15
C LEU A 70 -11.52 -8.51 -0.94
N PRO A 71 -10.22 -8.80 -1.16
CA PRO A 71 -9.38 -7.89 -1.94
C PRO A 71 -9.76 -7.93 -3.42
N MET A 72 -9.74 -6.77 -4.07
CA MET A 72 -9.92 -6.67 -5.53
C MET A 72 -8.67 -7.13 -6.30
N VAL A 73 -7.50 -7.04 -5.66
CA VAL A 73 -6.22 -7.51 -6.19
C VAL A 73 -5.53 -8.29 -5.10
N HIS A 74 -5.09 -9.50 -5.45
CA HIS A 74 -4.20 -10.32 -4.65
C HIS A 74 -2.95 -10.66 -5.47
N VAL A 75 -1.80 -10.35 -4.90
CA VAL A 75 -0.48 -10.64 -5.46
C VAL A 75 0.28 -11.49 -4.45
N GLU A 76 0.62 -12.71 -4.86
CA GLU A 76 1.42 -13.65 -4.08
C GLU A 76 2.80 -13.06 -3.76
N ALA A 77 3.36 -13.51 -2.64
CA ALA A 77 4.74 -13.17 -2.30
C ALA A 77 5.69 -13.69 -3.38
N LYS A 78 6.77 -12.94 -3.63
CA LYS A 78 7.84 -13.37 -4.53
C LYS A 78 9.19 -12.96 -3.98
N ILE A 79 10.18 -13.80 -4.23
CA ILE A 79 11.58 -13.46 -3.99
C ILE A 79 12.14 -12.99 -5.33
N VAL A 80 12.67 -11.77 -5.37
CA VAL A 80 13.41 -11.28 -6.53
C VAL A 80 14.85 -11.04 -6.09
N MET A 81 15.77 -11.79 -6.69
CA MET A 81 17.16 -11.91 -6.23
C MET A 81 17.20 -12.39 -4.76
N THR A 82 17.44 -11.48 -3.81
CA THR A 82 17.51 -11.77 -2.37
C THR A 82 16.45 -11.01 -1.56
N ILE A 83 15.58 -10.24 -2.22
CA ILE A 83 14.58 -9.39 -1.56
C ILE A 83 13.24 -10.11 -1.54
N TYR A 84 12.70 -10.32 -0.34
CA TYR A 84 11.35 -10.80 -0.14
C TYR A 84 10.35 -9.66 -0.40
N MET A 85 9.56 -9.80 -1.46
CA MET A 85 8.35 -9.02 -1.65
C MET A 85 7.19 -9.82 -1.09
N GLY A 86 6.68 -9.40 0.07
CA GLY A 86 5.55 -10.05 0.71
C GLY A 86 4.27 -9.94 -0.11
N VAL A 87 3.24 -10.64 0.37
CA VAL A 87 1.91 -10.60 -0.24
C VAL A 87 1.43 -9.14 -0.31
N LYS A 88 0.77 -8.79 -1.42
CA LYS A 88 0.11 -7.49 -1.56
C LYS A 88 -1.36 -7.68 -1.87
N GLU A 89 -2.21 -7.02 -1.09
CA GLU A 89 -3.66 -7.02 -1.29
C GLU A 89 -4.19 -5.60 -1.40
N ILE A 90 -5.13 -5.37 -2.31
CA ILE A 90 -5.77 -4.07 -2.49
C ILE A 90 -7.25 -4.22 -2.15
N TYR A 91 -7.75 -3.33 -1.31
CA TYR A 91 -9.14 -3.28 -0.85
C TYR A 91 -9.76 -1.93 -1.19
N ALA A 92 -11.02 -1.92 -1.59
CA ALA A 92 -11.82 -0.69 -1.50
C ALA A 92 -12.19 -0.48 -0.02
N LEU A 93 -12.08 0.74 0.49
CA LEU A 93 -12.48 1.00 1.88
C LEU A 93 -14.01 0.88 2.03
N PRO A 94 -14.49 0.44 3.20
CA PRO A 94 -15.93 0.40 3.47
C PRO A 94 -16.53 1.81 3.57
N MET A 95 -17.86 1.88 3.56
CA MET A 95 -18.60 3.13 3.77
C MET A 95 -18.14 3.83 5.07
N PRO A 96 -17.96 5.16 5.07
CA PRO A 96 -18.27 6.11 4.00
C PRO A 96 -17.12 6.37 2.99
N ASN A 97 -16.00 5.67 3.10
CA ASN A 97 -14.75 6.00 2.40
C ASN A 97 -14.53 5.24 1.08
N GLN A 98 -15.61 4.77 0.46
CA GLN A 98 -15.58 3.88 -0.71
C GLN A 98 -14.86 4.44 -1.96
N HIS A 99 -14.51 5.73 -1.98
CA HIS A 99 -13.73 6.35 -3.05
C HIS A 99 -12.21 6.17 -2.88
N ILE A 100 -11.77 5.57 -1.77
CA ILE A 100 -10.37 5.31 -1.43
C ILE A 100 -10.13 3.79 -1.46
N ALA A 101 -8.96 3.40 -1.94
CA ALA A 101 -8.46 2.04 -1.81
C ALA A 101 -7.24 1.99 -0.90
N ALA A 102 -7.07 0.89 -0.18
CA ALA A 102 -5.93 0.60 0.65
C ALA A 102 -5.17 -0.63 0.10
N ALA A 103 -3.90 -0.42 -0.22
CA ALA A 103 -2.95 -1.47 -0.61
C ALA A 103 -2.16 -1.90 0.63
N LEU A 104 -2.44 -3.09 1.13
CA LEU A 104 -1.73 -3.70 2.24
C LEU A 104 -0.57 -4.53 1.70
N THR A 105 0.62 -4.30 2.22
CA THR A 105 1.78 -5.16 1.98
C THR A 105 2.12 -5.87 3.29
N TYR A 106 2.18 -7.19 3.22
CA TYR A 106 2.42 -8.03 4.39
C TYR A 106 3.90 -8.39 4.54
N ASP A 107 4.31 -8.63 5.77
CA ASP A 107 5.58 -9.27 6.07
C ASP A 107 5.50 -10.80 5.87
N LYS A 108 6.54 -11.52 6.32
CA LYS A 108 6.62 -12.99 6.21
C LYS A 108 5.63 -13.73 7.15
N ASP A 109 5.19 -13.06 8.20
CA ASP A 109 4.32 -13.59 9.25
C ASP A 109 2.86 -13.11 9.06
N PHE A 110 2.57 -12.52 7.89
CA PHE A 110 1.26 -11.98 7.48
C PHE A 110 0.75 -10.79 8.31
N PHE A 111 1.66 -10.06 8.96
CA PHE A 111 1.38 -8.75 9.54
C PHE A 111 1.45 -7.66 8.48
N VAL A 112 0.59 -6.66 8.60
CA VAL A 112 0.57 -5.51 7.69
C VAL A 112 1.78 -4.64 8.00
N LYS A 113 2.77 -4.68 7.11
CA LYS A 113 3.99 -3.87 7.20
C LYS A 113 3.79 -2.44 6.70
N LYS A 114 3.02 -2.29 5.62
CA LYS A 114 2.76 -1.01 4.95
C LYS A 114 1.34 -0.94 4.44
N ILE A 115 0.79 0.27 4.47
CA ILE A 115 -0.51 0.60 3.88
C ILE A 115 -0.30 1.73 2.90
N THR A 116 -0.72 1.57 1.64
CA THR A 116 -0.72 2.67 0.68
C THR A 116 -2.14 3.00 0.28
N PHE A 117 -2.54 4.24 0.50
CA PHE A 117 -3.84 4.77 0.09
C PHE A 117 -3.72 5.47 -1.25
N TYR A 118 -4.71 5.26 -2.09
CA TYR A 118 -4.91 5.99 -3.33
C TYR A 118 -6.40 5.99 -3.71
N SER A 119 -6.77 6.74 -4.75
CA SER A 119 -8.14 6.75 -5.25
C SER A 119 -8.56 5.35 -5.73
N LEU A 120 -9.86 5.04 -5.59
CA LEU A 120 -10.43 3.80 -6.11
C LEU A 120 -10.21 3.66 -7.63
N GLU A 121 -10.18 4.77 -8.36
CA GLU A 121 -9.88 4.80 -9.80
C GLU A 121 -8.47 4.25 -10.08
N ARG A 122 -7.45 4.77 -9.40
CA ARG A 122 -6.07 4.28 -9.51
C ARG A 122 -5.96 2.80 -9.14
N ALA A 123 -6.73 2.35 -8.15
CA ALA A 123 -6.80 0.93 -7.77
C ALA A 123 -7.27 0.04 -8.93
N LYS A 124 -8.31 0.48 -9.66
CA LYS A 124 -8.84 -0.22 -10.82
C LYS A 124 -7.86 -0.23 -11.98
N GLU A 125 -7.15 0.87 -12.22
CA GLU A 125 -6.06 0.92 -13.22
C GLU A 125 -4.97 -0.11 -12.91
N ILE A 126 -4.53 -0.18 -11.65
CA ILE A 126 -3.56 -1.19 -11.18
C ILE A 126 -4.09 -2.61 -11.41
N GLN A 127 -5.36 -2.88 -11.07
CA GLN A 127 -6.00 -4.17 -11.28
C GLN A 127 -5.97 -4.57 -12.77
N VAL A 128 -6.37 -3.66 -13.67
CA VAL A 128 -6.37 -3.89 -15.12
C VAL A 128 -4.96 -4.12 -15.65
N ALA A 129 -3.98 -3.31 -15.24
CA ALA A 129 -2.58 -3.46 -15.65
C ALA A 129 -1.99 -4.81 -15.23
N LEU A 130 -2.29 -5.28 -14.01
CA LEU A 130 -1.88 -6.59 -13.52
C LEU A 130 -2.54 -7.74 -14.28
N GLN A 131 -3.83 -7.63 -14.62
CA GLN A 131 -4.53 -8.61 -15.45
C GLN A 131 -3.92 -8.70 -16.86
N LYS A 132 -3.67 -7.56 -17.51
CA LYS A 132 -3.00 -7.51 -18.82
C LYS A 132 -1.64 -8.19 -18.80
N LYS A 133 -0.84 -7.92 -17.75
CA LYS A 133 0.49 -8.55 -17.58
C LYS A 133 0.42 -10.07 -17.42
N ARG A 134 -0.61 -10.58 -16.72
CA ARG A 134 -0.85 -12.03 -16.58
C ARG A 134 -1.23 -12.68 -17.91
N LEU A 135 -1.95 -11.96 -18.77
CA LEU A 135 -2.41 -12.46 -20.08
C LEU A 135 -1.35 -12.36 -21.18
N GLY A 136 -0.52 -11.32 -21.16
CA GLY A 136 0.53 -11.08 -22.17
C GLY A 136 1.85 -11.81 -21.90
N GLY A 137 1.97 -12.53 -20.77
CA GLY A 137 3.14 -13.35 -20.43
C GLY A 137 3.06 -14.79 -20.95
N LYS A 138 2.23 -15.06 -21.96
CA LYS A 138 2.11 -16.34 -22.65
C LYS A 138 2.79 -16.31 -24.01
#